data_AF-A0A089KY29-F1
#
_entry.id   AF-A0A089KY29-F1
#
_cell.length_a   1.000
_cell.length_b   1.000
_cell.length_c   1.000
_cell.angle_alpha   90.00
_cell.angle_beta   90.00
_cell.angle_gamma   90.00
#
_symmetry.space_group_name_H-M   'P 1'
#
loop_
_entity.id
_entity.type
_entity.pdbx_description
1 polymer ?
#
loop_
_entity_poly.entity_id
_entity_poly.type
_entity_poly.pdbx_seq_one_letter_code
_entity_poly.pdbx_strand_id
1 'polypeptide(L)'
;MRGKYNFKVDWCNACDQGWIEIRKYVNHHNQFIFKCSECFVEFKVYEDINKKTISREISFNSIEPTDDEVHGNGLWGYIIKEWEKKMIIRNDGVLWKVWSEEKKMFVKP
;
A
#
# COMPACT_ATOMS: atom_id res chain seq x y z
N MET A 1 4.99 -19.30 -6.31
CA MET A 1 6.05 -18.51 -5.63
C MET A 1 5.42 -17.21 -5.19
N ARG A 2 5.39 -16.92 -3.88
CA ARG A 2 4.94 -15.62 -3.37
C ARG A 2 6.04 -14.59 -3.64
N GLY A 3 5.67 -13.43 -4.17
CA GLY A 3 6.63 -12.37 -4.52
C GLY A 3 7.11 -11.62 -3.29
N LYS A 4 8.21 -10.87 -3.42
CA LYS A 4 8.53 -9.79 -2.46
C LYS A 4 7.39 -8.78 -2.58
N TYR A 5 6.66 -8.49 -1.49
CA TYR A 5 5.48 -7.60 -1.44
C TYR A 5 4.15 -8.20 -1.93
N ASN A 6 3.59 -9.15 -1.17
CA ASN A 6 2.32 -9.84 -1.49
C ASN A 6 1.10 -8.91 -1.45
N PHE A 7 1.10 -7.94 -0.53
CA PHE A 7 -0.04 -7.06 -0.28
C PHE A 7 0.31 -5.59 -0.54
N LYS A 8 1.06 -5.32 -1.62
CA LYS A 8 1.40 -3.95 -2.04
C LYS A 8 0.15 -3.21 -2.54
N VAL A 9 -0.02 -1.98 -2.09
CA VAL A 9 -1.21 -1.15 -2.39
C VAL A 9 -0.88 0.18 -3.05
N ASP A 10 0.35 0.68 -2.88
CA ASP A 10 0.81 1.91 -3.51
C ASP A 10 2.35 2.04 -3.47
N TRP A 11 2.89 2.92 -4.30
CA TRP A 11 4.30 3.35 -4.20
C TRP A 11 4.45 4.43 -3.11
N CYS A 12 5.52 4.34 -2.32
CA CYS A 12 5.75 5.28 -1.22
C CYS A 12 6.34 6.60 -1.73
N ASN A 13 5.49 7.61 -1.89
CA ASN A 13 5.90 8.98 -2.23
C ASN A 13 6.69 9.70 -1.12
N ALA A 14 6.78 9.14 0.08
CA ALA A 14 7.51 9.76 1.19
C ALA A 14 9.02 9.51 1.12
N CYS A 15 9.43 8.36 0.59
CA CYS A 15 10.85 8.01 0.43
C CYS A 15 11.25 7.68 -1.00
N ASP A 16 10.28 7.49 -1.91
CA ASP A 16 10.47 7.09 -3.30
C ASP A 16 11.36 5.86 -3.48
N GLN A 17 11.33 4.93 -2.51
CA GLN A 17 12.22 3.75 -2.48
C GLN A 17 11.46 2.43 -2.29
N GLY A 18 10.23 2.46 -1.80
CA GLY A 18 9.54 1.26 -1.33
C GLY A 18 8.05 1.19 -1.67
N TRP A 19 7.50 -0.02 -1.55
CA TRP A 19 6.07 -0.24 -1.63
C TRP A 19 5.42 0.02 -0.27
N ILE A 20 4.21 0.57 -0.31
CA ILE A 20 3.29 0.58 0.82
C ILE A 20 2.51 -0.73 0.77
N GLU A 21 2.52 -1.46 1.88
CA GLU A 21 1.92 -2.78 2.02
C GLU A 21 0.88 -2.81 3.14
N ILE A 22 -0.11 -3.69 3.02
CA ILE A 22 -1.01 -4.02 4.13
C ILE A 22 -0.23 -4.81 5.18
N ARG A 23 -0.28 -4.36 6.43
CA ARG A 23 0.27 -5.04 7.61
C ARG A 23 -0.79 -5.11 8.69
N LYS A 24 -0.59 -5.98 9.68
CA LYS A 24 -1.41 -6.04 10.89
C LYS A 24 -0.55 -5.95 12.14
N TYR A 25 -1.03 -5.28 13.20
CA TYR A 25 -0.32 -5.25 14.48
C TYR A 25 -0.32 -6.62 15.16
N VAL A 26 0.81 -6.99 15.79
CA VAL A 26 0.95 -8.30 16.45
C VAL A 26 0.02 -8.46 17.65
N ASN A 27 -0.18 -7.38 18.43
CA ASN A 27 -0.90 -7.43 19.70
C ASN A 27 -2.34 -6.89 19.63
N HIS A 28 -2.78 -6.42 18.46
CA HIS A 28 -4.11 -5.87 18.26
C HIS A 28 -4.80 -6.65 17.15
N HIS A 29 -5.50 -7.72 17.54
CA HIS A 29 -6.30 -8.52 16.63
C HIS A 29 -7.22 -7.59 15.80
N ASN A 30 -7.16 -7.74 14.48
CA ASN A 30 -7.93 -6.99 13.47
C ASN A 30 -7.57 -5.52 13.27
N GLN A 31 -6.45 -5.02 13.78
CA GLN A 31 -5.95 -3.69 13.38
C GLN A 31 -4.97 -3.81 12.22
N PHE A 32 -5.44 -3.43 11.04
CA PHE A 32 -4.64 -3.33 9.82
C PHE A 32 -4.11 -1.90 9.67
N ILE A 33 -2.92 -1.81 9.09
CA ILE A 33 -2.25 -0.56 8.73
C ILE A 33 -1.65 -0.71 7.34
N PHE A 34 -1.31 0.41 6.73
CA PHE A 34 -0.54 0.46 5.50
C PHE A 34 0.86 0.98 5.82
N LYS A 35 1.90 0.25 5.43
CA LYS A 35 3.27 0.55 5.85
C LYS A 35 4.25 0.45 4.70
N CYS A 36 5.15 1.42 4.59
CA CYS A 36 6.23 1.37 3.61
C CYS A 36 7.29 0.33 4.02
N SER A 37 7.76 -0.45 3.03
CA SER A 37 8.80 -1.46 3.21
C SER A 37 10.20 -0.92 3.52
N GLU A 38 10.47 0.35 3.17
CA GLU A 38 11.82 0.95 3.28
C GLU A 38 11.91 2.00 4.40
N CYS A 39 11.00 2.98 4.41
CA CYS A 39 11.06 4.08 5.39
C CYS A 39 10.14 3.88 6.60
N PHE A 40 9.40 2.76 6.64
CA PHE A 40 8.50 2.39 7.73
C PHE A 40 7.42 3.41 8.09
N VAL A 41 7.11 4.35 7.19
CA VAL A 41 5.96 5.25 7.36
C VAL A 41 4.68 4.42 7.37
N GLU A 42 3.77 4.74 8.30
CA GLU A 42 2.50 4.04 8.48
C GLU A 42 1.31 4.96 8.20
N PHE A 43 0.22 4.37 7.71
CA PHE A 43 -1.07 5.01 7.49
C PHE A 43 -2.17 4.11 8.06
N LYS A 44 -3.09 4.70 8.83
CA LYS A 44 -4.21 3.95 9.45
C LYS A 44 -5.34 3.68 8.48
N VAL A 45 -5.52 4.55 7.48
CA VAL A 45 -6.51 4.40 6.41
C VAL A 45 -5.86 4.56 5.04
N TYR A 46 -6.40 3.89 4.03
CA TYR A 46 -5.82 3.85 2.69
C TYR A 46 -5.81 5.24 2.04
N GLU A 47 -6.82 6.05 2.31
CA GLU A 47 -7.00 7.40 1.76
C GLU A 47 -5.89 8.36 2.22
N ASP A 48 -5.25 8.08 3.36
CA ASP A 48 -4.19 8.91 3.91
C ASP A 48 -2.87 8.75 3.15
N ILE A 49 -2.67 7.65 2.43
CA ILE A 49 -1.46 7.40 1.62
C ILE A 49 -1.18 8.55 0.64
N ASN A 50 -2.22 9.20 0.12
CA ASN A 50 -2.10 10.29 -0.84
C ASN A 50 -2.26 11.68 -0.21
N LYS A 51 -2.51 11.78 1.09
CA LYS A 51 -2.58 13.08 1.76
C LYS A 51 -1.16 13.56 2.04
N LYS A 52 -0.92 14.85 1.81
CA LYS A 52 0.35 15.51 2.15
C LYS A 52 0.64 15.46 3.67
N THR A 53 -0.39 15.28 4.48
CA THR A 53 -0.28 15.20 5.93
C THR A 53 0.03 13.77 6.33
N ILE A 54 1.32 13.47 6.49
CA ILE A 54 1.77 12.18 7.01
C ILE A 54 1.51 12.18 8.53
N SER A 55 0.50 11.45 9.00
CA SER A 55 0.43 11.06 10.40
C SER A 55 1.51 10.01 10.66
N ARG A 56 2.69 10.43 11.08
CA ARG A 56 3.81 9.53 11.36
C ARG A 56 3.61 8.88 12.73
N GLU A 57 3.04 7.68 12.74
CA GLU A 57 3.31 6.72 13.80
C GLU A 57 4.28 5.68 13.24
N ILE A 58 5.40 5.44 13.93
CA ILE A 58 6.39 4.43 13.55
C ILE A 58 6.26 3.31 14.57
N SER A 59 5.69 2.17 14.19
CA SER A 59 5.53 1.02 15.07
C SER A 59 6.26 -0.19 14.48
N PHE A 60 7.26 -0.72 15.18
CA PHE A 60 8.05 -1.84 14.64
C PHE A 60 7.34 -3.20 14.72
N ASN A 61 6.19 -3.29 15.40
CA ASN A 61 5.52 -4.55 15.73
C ASN A 61 4.33 -4.87 14.80
N SER A 62 4.61 -4.96 13.50
CA SER A 62 3.60 -5.32 12.49
C SER A 62 4.05 -6.53 11.66
N ILE A 63 3.13 -7.43 11.36
CA ILE A 63 3.39 -8.62 10.52
C ILE A 63 2.58 -8.58 9.22
N GLU A 64 2.98 -9.40 8.27
CA GLU A 64 2.19 -9.65 7.06
C GLU A 64 0.86 -10.35 7.44
N PRO A 65 -0.30 -9.90 6.93
CA PRO A 65 -1.56 -10.59 7.13
C PRO A 65 -1.65 -11.87 6.29
N THR A 66 -2.67 -12.70 6.52
CA THR A 66 -3.02 -13.81 5.62
C THR A 66 -3.94 -13.35 4.51
N ASP A 67 -4.05 -14.14 3.44
CA ASP A 67 -4.99 -13.88 2.35
C ASP A 67 -6.44 -13.82 2.87
N ASP A 68 -6.84 -14.75 3.74
CA ASP A 68 -8.16 -14.79 4.36
C ASP A 68 -8.47 -13.53 5.18
N GLU A 69 -7.48 -13.02 5.92
CA GLU A 69 -7.60 -11.78 6.68
C GLU A 69 -7.81 -10.57 5.77
N VAL A 70 -7.07 -10.48 4.67
CA VAL A 70 -7.20 -9.42 3.67
C VAL A 70 -8.57 -9.47 2.98
N HIS A 71 -9.02 -10.67 2.60
CA HIS A 71 -10.34 -10.85 1.99
C HIS A 71 -11.47 -10.54 2.97
N GLY A 72 -11.41 -11.08 4.20
CA GLY A 72 -12.43 -10.90 5.22
C GLY A 72 -12.63 -9.46 5.70
N ASN A 73 -11.62 -8.61 5.51
CA ASN A 73 -11.68 -7.18 5.86
C ASN A 73 -11.89 -6.26 4.64
N GLY A 74 -12.18 -6.80 3.46
CA GLY A 74 -12.43 -5.99 2.25
C GLY A 74 -11.21 -5.24 1.72
N LEU A 75 -10.00 -5.61 2.14
CA LEU A 75 -8.76 -4.94 1.75
C LEU A 75 -8.22 -5.43 0.41
N TRP A 76 -8.73 -6.57 -0.08
CA TRP A 76 -8.29 -7.18 -1.33
C TRP A 76 -8.34 -6.22 -2.52
N GLY A 77 -9.39 -5.39 -2.60
CA GLY A 77 -9.59 -4.41 -3.67
C GLY A 77 -8.54 -3.31 -3.73
N TYR A 78 -7.77 -3.07 -2.65
CA TYR A 78 -6.72 -2.06 -2.64
C TYR A 78 -5.38 -2.55 -3.19
N ILE A 79 -5.19 -3.88 -3.28
CA ILE A 79 -3.94 -4.46 -3.71
C ILE A 79 -3.72 -4.22 -5.20
N ILE A 80 -2.49 -3.88 -5.57
CA ILE A 80 -2.08 -3.71 -6.96
C ILE A 80 -2.07 -5.08 -7.63
N LYS A 81 -2.97 -5.24 -8.61
CA LYS A 81 -3.10 -6.44 -9.45
C LYS A 81 -2.04 -6.48 -10.53
N GLU A 82 -1.89 -5.37 -11.25
CA GLU A 82 -1.06 -5.27 -12.43
C GLU A 82 -0.27 -3.97 -12.40
N TRP A 83 1.02 -4.08 -12.71
CA TRP A 83 1.92 -2.97 -12.93
C TRP A 83 2.58 -3.15 -14.30
N GLU A 84 1.91 -2.64 -15.32
CA GLU A 84 2.41 -2.68 -16.69
C GLU A 84 2.10 -1.36 -17.39
N LYS A 85 2.90 -1.05 -18.42
CA LYS A 85 2.66 0.09 -19.32
C LYS A 85 2.42 1.42 -18.59
N LYS A 86 3.16 1.69 -17.52
CA LYS A 86 3.06 2.94 -16.75
C LYS A 86 1.72 3.15 -16.04
N MET A 87 0.96 2.08 -15.81
CA MET A 87 -0.34 2.09 -15.13
C MET A 87 -0.29 1.22 -13.88
N ILE A 88 -1.02 1.64 -12.84
CA ILE A 88 -1.24 0.88 -11.62
C ILE A 88 -2.72 0.52 -11.57
N ILE A 89 -3.04 -0.76 -11.67
CA ILE A 89 -4.41 -1.27 -11.61
C ILE A 89 -4.56 -2.11 -10.34
N ARG A 90 -5.62 -1.88 -9.59
CA ARG A 90 -5.92 -2.65 -8.38
C ARG A 90 -6.72 -3.92 -8.68
N ASN A 91 -6.83 -4.80 -7.69
CA ASN A 91 -7.55 -6.07 -7.80
C ASN A 91 -9.05 -5.88 -8.08
N ASP A 92 -9.64 -4.75 -7.71
CA ASP A 92 -11.02 -4.38 -8.05
C ASP A 92 -11.19 -3.88 -9.49
N GLY A 93 -10.11 -3.81 -10.29
CA GLY A 93 -10.11 -3.33 -11.67
C GLY A 93 -10.01 -1.80 -11.80
N VAL A 94 -9.88 -1.07 -10.69
CA VAL A 94 -9.73 0.39 -10.73
C VAL A 94 -8.33 0.77 -11.21
N LEU A 95 -8.26 1.62 -12.23
CA LEU A 95 -7.04 2.35 -12.61
C LEU A 95 -6.72 3.37 -11.51
N TRP A 96 -5.68 3.08 -10.73
CA TRP A 96 -5.33 3.88 -9.57
C TRP A 96 -4.41 5.05 -9.89
N LYS A 97 -3.33 4.78 -10.62
CA LYS A 97 -2.32 5.78 -10.98
C LYS A 97 -1.75 5.53 -12.37
N VAL A 98 -1.30 6.61 -12.98
CA VAL A 98 -0.55 6.61 -14.25
C VAL A 98 0.76 7.36 -14.06
N TRP A 99 1.83 6.88 -14.71
CA TRP A 99 3.11 7.58 -14.71
C TRP A 99 2.99 8.86 -15.54
N SER A 100 3.29 9.99 -14.93
CA SER A 100 3.44 11.27 -15.63
C SER A 100 4.89 11.47 -16.04
N GLU A 101 5.16 11.57 -17.34
CA GLU A 101 6.50 11.92 -17.86
C GLU A 101 6.93 13.32 -17.43
N GLU A 102 5.99 14.27 -17.41
CA GLU A 102 6.25 15.66 -17.03
C GLU A 102 6.67 15.77 -15.56
N LYS A 103 5.94 15.10 -14.66
CA LYS A 103 6.19 15.16 -13.22
C LYS A 103 7.16 14.10 -12.73
N LYS A 104 7.54 13.15 -13.60
CA LYS A 104 8.38 11.98 -13.29
C LYS A 104 7.90 11.22 -12.04
N MET A 105 6.58 11.08 -11.91
CA MET A 105 5.94 10.41 -10.78
C MET A 105 4.59 9.83 -11.17
N PHE A 106 4.08 8.89 -10.36
CA PHE A 106 2.72 8.39 -10.49
C PHE A 106 1.71 9.41 -9.98
N VAL A 107 0.75 9.77 -10.83
CA VAL A 107 -0.36 10.65 -10.51
C VAL A 107 -1.68 9.89 -10.62
N LYS A 108 -2.71 10.36 -9.93
CA LYS A 108 -4.07 9.90 -10.22
C LYS A 108 -4.39 10.20 -11.70
N PRO A 109 -5.03 9.26 -12.43
CA PRO A 109 -5.45 9.49 -13.81
C PRO A 109 -6.35 10.72 -13.95
#